data_AF-A0A976IES6-F1
#
_entry.id   AF-A0A976IES6-F1
#
_cell.length_a   1.000
_cell.length_b   1.000
_cell.length_c   1.000
_cell.angle_alpha   90.00
_cell.angle_beta   90.00
_cell.angle_gamma   90.00
#
_symmetry.space_group_name_H-M   'P 1'
#
loop_
_entity.id
_entity.type
_entity.pdbx_description
1 polymer ?
#
loop_
_entity_poly.entity_id
_entity_poly.type
_entity_poly.pdbx_seq_one_letter_code
_entity_poly.pdbx_strand_id
1 'polypeptide(L)'
;MSRRKLVIRQVCVSHGEYMALKCWSTINKYIGLDCPFLLKSFSEWAASSRPSLCVGYSVAAFVGIRSFVSAMSCTQYKLAWKRSNLRVRAGLVAAIYTRMLALLSHEHREAGGLGRISNLLSVDVGRIVRITYTLFKLILIPAEIIVAQFRLNRAVSFAVLAGVAICLHVATSNNCGVQSVTVALIHSRDILQAKVSRRVIRML
;
A
#
# COMPACT_ATOMS: atom_id res chain seq x y z
N MET A 1 -5.67 4.63 36.46
CA MET A 1 -5.58 3.72 35.30
C MET A 1 -4.58 4.29 34.29
N SER A 2 -3.39 3.69 34.13
CA SER A 2 -2.24 4.32 33.43
C SER A 2 -2.51 4.60 31.95
N ARG A 3 -2.19 5.82 31.46
CA ARG A 3 -2.35 6.27 30.06
C ARG A 3 -1.77 5.30 29.02
N ARG A 4 -0.78 4.49 29.40
CA ARG A 4 -0.19 3.43 28.54
C ARG A 4 -1.20 2.33 28.18
N LYS A 5 -2.09 1.95 29.11
CA LYS A 5 -3.11 0.91 28.88
C LYS A 5 -4.20 1.39 27.89
N LEU A 6 -4.49 2.69 27.88
CA LEU A 6 -5.49 3.27 26.97
C LEU A 6 -5.00 3.27 25.52
N VAL A 7 -3.75 3.69 25.27
CA VAL A 7 -3.16 3.72 23.93
C VAL A 7 -3.03 2.31 23.33
N ILE A 8 -2.54 1.34 24.12
CA ILE A 8 -2.38 -0.05 23.66
C ILE A 8 -3.75 -0.68 23.36
N ARG A 9 -4.76 -0.43 24.21
CA ARG A 9 -6.13 -0.93 23.97
C ARG A 9 -6.74 -0.33 22.70
N GLN A 10 -6.52 0.96 22.45
CA GLN A 10 -7.03 1.64 21.24
C GLN A 10 -6.37 1.13 19.95
N VAL A 11 -5.07 0.84 20.00
CA VAL A 11 -4.35 0.20 18.88
C VAL A 11 -4.88 -1.22 18.64
N CYS A 12 -5.09 -1.99 19.70
CA CYS A 12 -5.54 -3.38 19.61
C CYS A 12 -6.97 -3.50 19.03
N VAL A 13 -7.91 -2.69 19.50
CA VAL A 13 -9.30 -2.64 18.97
C VAL A 13 -9.32 -2.20 17.50
N SER A 14 -8.53 -1.17 17.15
CA SER A 14 -8.37 -0.74 15.75
C SER A 14 -7.77 -1.83 14.85
N HIS A 15 -6.95 -2.72 15.40
CA HIS A 15 -6.33 -3.80 14.65
C HIS A 15 -7.33 -4.93 14.34
N GLY A 16 -8.28 -5.20 15.24
CA GLY A 16 -9.34 -6.20 15.03
C GLY A 16 -10.28 -5.83 13.87
N GLU A 17 -10.80 -4.60 13.85
CA GLU A 17 -11.65 -4.11 12.74
C GLU A 17 -10.92 -4.15 11.40
N TYR A 18 -9.63 -3.78 11.40
CA TYR A 18 -8.79 -3.82 10.21
C TYR A 18 -8.64 -5.26 9.68
N MET A 19 -8.38 -6.23 10.56
CA MET A 19 -8.21 -7.63 10.15
C MET A 19 -9.50 -8.23 9.58
N ALA A 20 -10.66 -7.93 10.18
CA ALA A 20 -11.95 -8.37 9.65
C ALA A 20 -12.21 -7.81 8.24
N LEU A 21 -12.01 -6.51 8.04
CA LEU A 21 -12.18 -5.86 6.74
C LEU A 21 -11.14 -6.32 5.72
N LYS A 22 -9.92 -6.66 6.17
CA LYS A 22 -8.89 -7.27 5.32
C LYS A 22 -9.34 -8.63 4.82
N CYS A 23 -9.80 -9.52 5.70
CA CYS A 23 -10.31 -10.83 5.31
C CYS A 23 -11.47 -10.72 4.33
N TRP A 24 -12.46 -9.86 4.61
CA TRP A 24 -13.57 -9.57 3.71
C TRP A 24 -13.10 -9.08 2.33
N SER A 25 -12.16 -8.13 2.32
CA SER A 25 -11.62 -7.59 1.06
C SER A 25 -10.83 -8.64 0.29
N THR A 26 -10.06 -9.49 0.96
CA THR A 26 -9.31 -10.59 0.35
C THR A 26 -10.22 -11.63 -0.29
N ILE A 27 -11.31 -12.01 0.38
CA ILE A 27 -12.32 -12.93 -0.17
C ILE A 27 -12.95 -12.35 -1.45
N ASN A 28 -13.38 -11.08 -1.41
CA ASN A 28 -13.93 -10.39 -2.58
C ASN A 28 -12.93 -10.28 -3.74
N LYS A 29 -11.64 -10.17 -3.42
CA LYS A 29 -10.55 -10.15 -4.41
C LYS A 29 -10.43 -11.51 -5.10
N TYR A 30 -10.43 -12.60 -4.34
CA TYR A 30 -10.37 -13.96 -4.89
C TYR A 30 -11.58 -14.29 -5.77
N ILE A 31 -12.79 -13.94 -5.36
CA ILE A 31 -14.00 -14.05 -6.20
C ILE A 31 -13.83 -13.24 -7.49
N GLY A 32 -13.13 -12.11 -7.41
CA GLY A 32 -12.80 -11.30 -8.57
C GLY A 32 -11.82 -11.89 -9.56
N LEU A 33 -10.95 -12.79 -9.11
CA LEU A 33 -10.00 -13.48 -9.99
C LEU A 33 -10.72 -14.48 -10.91
N ASP A 34 -11.98 -14.82 -10.63
CA ASP A 34 -12.82 -15.66 -11.48
C ASP A 34 -13.53 -14.87 -12.61
N CYS A 35 -13.36 -13.54 -12.68
CA CYS A 35 -13.84 -12.69 -13.76
C CYS A 35 -13.58 -13.21 -15.20
N PRO A 36 -12.39 -13.73 -15.57
CA PRO A 36 -12.15 -14.30 -16.90
C PRO A 36 -13.11 -15.46 -17.25
N PHE A 37 -13.57 -16.24 -16.27
CA PHE A 37 -14.57 -17.28 -16.51
C PHE A 37 -15.93 -16.67 -16.86
N LEU A 38 -16.34 -15.61 -16.15
CA LEU A 38 -17.58 -14.89 -16.48
C LEU A 38 -17.53 -14.26 -17.86
N LEU A 39 -16.39 -13.68 -18.23
CA LEU A 39 -16.18 -13.10 -19.56
C LEU A 39 -16.23 -14.17 -20.65
N LYS A 40 -15.65 -15.35 -20.41
CA LYS A 40 -15.73 -16.49 -21.32
C LYS A 40 -17.18 -16.94 -21.53
N SER A 41 -17.94 -17.14 -20.45
CA SER A 41 -19.35 -17.52 -20.55
C SER A 41 -20.21 -16.45 -21.24
N PHE A 42 -19.93 -15.17 -21.00
CA PHE A 42 -20.61 -14.08 -21.71
C PHE A 42 -20.28 -14.07 -23.20
N SER A 43 -19.01 -14.28 -23.56
CA SER A 43 -18.59 -14.39 -24.97
C SER A 43 -19.23 -15.58 -25.67
N GLU A 44 -19.33 -16.73 -25.00
CA GLU A 44 -19.98 -17.94 -25.52
C GLU A 44 -21.49 -17.71 -25.72
N TRP A 45 -22.16 -17.03 -24.78
CA TRP A 45 -23.56 -16.60 -24.95
C TRP A 45 -23.72 -15.67 -26.15
N ALA A 46 -22.85 -14.68 -26.31
CA ALA A 46 -22.89 -13.72 -27.41
C ALA A 46 -22.62 -14.37 -28.78
N ALA A 47 -21.83 -15.45 -28.83
CA ALA A 47 -21.53 -16.20 -30.05
C ALA A 47 -22.62 -17.23 -30.43
N SER A 48 -23.59 -17.50 -29.54
CA SER A 48 -24.62 -18.51 -29.79
C SER A 48 -25.64 -18.05 -30.84
N SER A 49 -26.04 -18.94 -31.76
CA SER A 49 -26.96 -18.61 -32.86
C SER A 49 -28.40 -18.34 -32.41
N ARG A 50 -28.77 -18.72 -31.18
CA ARG A 50 -30.08 -18.44 -30.55
C ARG A 50 -29.89 -18.08 -29.07
N PRO A 51 -29.46 -16.86 -28.77
CA PRO A 51 -29.17 -16.46 -27.40
C PRO A 51 -30.47 -16.27 -26.60
N SER A 52 -30.57 -16.92 -25.44
CA SER A 52 -31.66 -16.66 -24.49
C SER A 52 -31.43 -15.32 -23.79
N LEU A 53 -32.31 -14.35 -23.98
CA LEU A 53 -32.19 -12.99 -23.43
C LEU A 53 -32.13 -12.98 -21.89
N CYS A 54 -32.92 -13.84 -21.23
CA CYS A 54 -32.95 -13.95 -19.76
C CYS A 54 -31.56 -14.29 -19.17
N VAL A 55 -30.81 -15.19 -19.82
CA VAL A 55 -29.47 -15.58 -19.38
C VAL A 55 -28.51 -14.39 -19.53
N GLY A 56 -28.52 -13.69 -20.67
CA GLY A 56 -27.67 -12.52 -20.89
C GLY A 56 -27.91 -11.41 -19.86
N TYR A 57 -29.18 -11.06 -19.62
CA TYR A 57 -29.53 -10.07 -18.59
C TYR A 57 -29.11 -10.50 -17.18
N SER A 58 -29.29 -11.78 -16.83
CA SER A 58 -28.89 -12.30 -15.52
C SER A 58 -27.38 -12.23 -15.29
N VAL A 59 -26.57 -12.57 -16.31
CA VAL A 59 -25.10 -12.51 -16.27
C VAL A 59 -24.64 -11.06 -16.15
N ALA A 60 -25.21 -10.15 -16.94
CA ALA A 60 -24.87 -8.73 -16.90
C ALA A 60 -25.21 -8.11 -15.53
N ALA A 61 -26.39 -8.41 -14.98
CA ALA A 61 -26.79 -7.96 -13.66
C ALA A 61 -25.84 -8.49 -12.57
N PHE A 62 -25.48 -9.77 -12.62
CA PHE A 62 -24.53 -10.36 -11.67
C PHE A 62 -23.15 -9.69 -11.72
N VAL A 63 -22.61 -9.44 -12.92
CA VAL A 63 -21.34 -8.72 -13.10
C VAL A 63 -21.42 -7.29 -12.54
N GLY A 64 -22.53 -6.60 -12.79
CA GLY A 64 -22.77 -5.25 -12.27
C GLY A 64 -22.81 -5.20 -10.74
N ILE A 65 -23.64 -6.04 -10.13
CA ILE A 65 -23.79 -6.14 -8.66
C ILE A 65 -22.43 -6.49 -8.03
N ARG A 66 -21.74 -7.50 -8.57
CA ARG A 66 -20.44 -7.92 -8.07
C ARG A 66 -19.41 -6.80 -8.16
N SER A 67 -19.39 -6.05 -9.26
CA SER A 67 -18.45 -4.93 -9.45
C SER A 67 -18.71 -3.82 -8.43
N PHE A 68 -19.97 -3.52 -8.18
CA PHE A 68 -20.39 -2.55 -7.17
C PHE A 68 -19.96 -2.98 -5.76
N VAL A 69 -20.26 -4.23 -5.35
CA VAL A 69 -19.85 -4.77 -4.05
C VAL A 69 -18.32 -4.78 -3.89
N SER A 70 -17.60 -5.13 -4.95
CA SER A 70 -16.13 -5.10 -4.98
C SER A 70 -15.59 -3.68 -4.79
N ALA A 71 -16.16 -2.69 -5.49
CA ALA A 71 -15.76 -1.29 -5.39
C ALA A 71 -16.02 -0.71 -3.99
N MET A 72 -17.19 -1.00 -3.42
CA MET A 72 -17.52 -0.61 -2.04
C MET A 72 -16.55 -1.24 -1.05
N SER A 73 -16.34 -2.55 -1.13
CA SER A 73 -15.46 -3.29 -0.22
C SER A 73 -14.02 -2.79 -0.30
N CYS A 74 -13.52 -2.54 -1.51
CA CYS A 74 -12.19 -1.97 -1.75
C CYS A 74 -12.05 -0.58 -1.12
N THR A 75 -13.07 0.26 -1.26
CA THR A 75 -13.09 1.62 -0.69
C THR A 75 -13.10 1.56 0.84
N GLN A 76 -13.97 0.74 1.43
CA GLN A 76 -14.06 0.59 2.89
C GLN A 76 -12.76 0.05 3.48
N TYR A 77 -12.17 -0.98 2.86
CA TYR A 77 -10.88 -1.51 3.27
C TYR A 77 -9.77 -0.45 3.21
N LYS A 78 -9.69 0.34 2.13
CA LYS A 78 -8.71 1.43 2.00
C LYS A 78 -8.89 2.50 3.08
N LEU A 79 -10.13 2.86 3.40
CA LEU A 79 -10.42 3.83 4.46
C LEU A 79 -10.03 3.29 5.84
N ALA A 80 -10.41 2.05 6.16
CA ALA A 80 -10.04 1.40 7.41
C ALA A 80 -8.52 1.27 7.58
N TRP A 81 -7.83 0.89 6.51
CA TRP A 81 -6.36 0.86 6.48
C TRP A 81 -5.76 2.24 6.77
N LYS A 82 -6.23 3.30 6.10
CA LYS A 82 -5.75 4.67 6.33
C LYS A 82 -5.95 5.12 7.77
N ARG A 83 -7.13 4.84 8.35
CA ARG A 83 -7.45 5.15 9.76
C ARG A 83 -6.53 4.38 10.72
N SER A 84 -6.34 3.08 10.51
CA SER A 84 -5.46 2.25 11.32
C SER A 84 -4.01 2.75 11.28
N ASN A 85 -3.48 3.03 10.08
CA ASN A 85 -2.14 3.58 9.91
C ASN A 85 -1.95 4.93 10.60
N LEU A 86 -2.95 5.82 10.56
CA LEU A 86 -2.90 7.10 11.26
C LEU A 86 -2.89 6.91 12.78
N ARG A 87 -3.74 6.02 13.31
CA ARG A 87 -3.80 5.71 14.75
C ARG A 87 -2.49 5.13 15.26
N VAL A 88 -1.89 4.19 14.53
CA VAL A 88 -0.58 3.60 14.88
C VAL A 88 0.51 4.66 14.90
N ARG A 89 0.58 5.54 13.88
CA ARG A 89 1.57 6.63 13.84
C ARG A 89 1.39 7.61 15.00
N ALA A 90 0.16 8.08 15.23
CA ALA A 90 -0.13 9.02 16.31
C ALA A 90 0.18 8.41 17.69
N GLY A 91 -0.20 7.15 17.92
CA GLY A 91 0.09 6.44 19.17
C GLY A 91 1.59 6.25 19.41
N LEU A 92 2.36 5.92 18.36
CA LEU A 92 3.81 5.76 18.45
C LEU A 92 4.51 7.09 18.75
N VAL A 93 4.14 8.17 18.04
CA VAL A 93 4.66 9.51 18.31
C VAL A 93 4.34 9.94 19.75
N ALA A 94 3.09 9.78 20.20
CA ALA A 94 2.69 10.16 21.55
C ALA A 94 3.43 9.35 22.64
N ALA A 95 3.63 8.05 22.43
CA ALA A 95 4.34 7.19 23.37
C ALA A 95 5.82 7.58 23.50
N ILE A 96 6.49 7.83 22.38
CA ILE A 96 7.90 8.24 22.38
C ILE A 96 8.04 9.65 22.94
N TYR A 97 7.17 10.59 22.55
CA TYR A 97 7.16 11.95 23.08
C TYR A 97 7.00 11.98 24.61
N THR A 98 6.08 11.18 25.15
CA THR A 98 5.89 11.08 26.61
C THR A 98 7.12 10.51 27.32
N ARG A 99 7.81 9.54 26.71
CA ARG A 99 9.06 9.01 27.28
C ARG A 99 10.20 10.01 27.21
N MET A 100 10.31 10.74 26.10
CA MET A 100 11.32 11.80 25.93
C MET A 100 11.13 12.89 27.00
N LEU A 101 9.89 13.35 27.22
CA LEU A 101 9.58 14.37 28.21
C LEU A 101 9.96 13.95 29.64
N ALA A 102 9.87 12.65 29.96
CA ALA A 102 10.25 12.12 31.26
C ALA A 102 11.77 11.97 31.44
N LEU A 103 12.55 11.94 30.36
CA LEU A 103 14.00 11.74 30.39
C LEU A 103 14.81 13.03 30.20
N LEU A 104 14.19 14.08 29.65
CA LEU A 104 14.90 15.31 29.30
C LEU A 104 15.04 16.25 30.52
N SER A 105 16.26 16.71 30.78
CA SER A 105 16.57 17.74 31.77
C SER A 105 15.93 19.09 31.42
N HIS A 106 15.61 19.90 32.43
CA HIS A 106 14.97 21.22 32.25
C HIS A 106 15.74 22.12 31.27
N GLU A 107 17.08 22.14 31.39
CA GLU A 107 17.99 22.95 30.57
C GLU A 107 17.93 22.62 29.07
N HIS A 108 17.90 21.33 28.73
CA HIS A 108 17.78 20.86 27.35
C HIS A 108 16.40 21.15 26.74
N ARG A 109 15.38 21.33 27.59
CA ARG A 109 14.02 21.64 27.18
C ARG A 109 13.88 23.12 26.82
N GLU A 110 14.47 24.01 27.62
CA GLU A 110 14.53 25.46 27.39
C GLU A 110 15.40 25.81 26.18
N ALA A 111 16.48 25.05 25.92
CA ALA A 111 17.35 25.23 24.76
C ALA A 111 16.75 24.75 23.40
N GLY A 112 15.42 24.54 23.32
CA GLY A 112 14.74 24.15 22.08
C GLY A 112 14.95 22.68 21.65
N GLY A 113 15.56 21.84 22.49
CA GLY A 113 15.83 20.43 22.19
C GLY A 113 14.57 19.63 21.89
N LEU A 114 13.46 19.94 22.55
CA LEU A 114 12.19 19.21 22.41
C LEU A 114 11.57 19.36 21.02
N GLY A 115 11.65 20.55 20.41
CA GLY A 115 11.13 20.80 19.06
C GLY A 115 11.96 20.10 17.98
N ARG A 116 13.29 20.08 18.14
CA ARG A 116 14.19 19.37 17.22
C ARG A 116 13.96 17.86 17.27
N ILE A 117 13.79 17.31 18.47
CA ILE A 117 13.52 15.89 18.70
C ILE A 117 12.16 15.48 18.15
N SER A 118 11.10 16.27 18.36
CA SER A 118 9.76 15.94 17.86
C SER A 118 9.70 15.99 16.33
N ASN A 119 10.43 16.91 15.71
CA ASN A 119 10.57 16.96 14.25
C ASN A 119 11.29 15.70 13.71
N LEU A 120 12.41 15.32 14.32
CA LEU A 120 13.15 14.12 13.94
C LEU A 120 12.27 12.87 14.08
N LEU A 121 11.57 12.77 15.22
CA LEU A 121 10.66 11.67 15.52
C LEU A 121 9.51 11.56 14.51
N SER A 122 8.92 12.70 14.11
CA SER A 122 7.83 12.73 13.12
C SER A 122 8.27 12.14 11.77
N VAL A 123 9.48 12.46 11.33
CA VAL A 123 10.07 11.94 10.09
C VAL A 123 10.37 10.44 10.21
N ASP A 124 10.99 10.02 11.30
CA ASP A 124 11.46 8.64 11.48
C ASP A 124 10.32 7.65 11.71
N VAL A 125 9.34 8.01 12.55
CA VAL A 125 8.16 7.17 12.81
C VAL A 125 7.38 6.90 11.52
N GLY A 126 7.20 7.93 10.69
CA GLY A 126 6.53 7.78 9.40
C GLY A 126 7.24 6.79 8.47
N ARG A 127 8.57 6.73 8.54
CA ARG A 127 9.41 5.80 7.77
C ARG A 127 9.32 4.38 8.32
N ILE A 128 9.43 4.18 9.63
CA ILE A 128 9.35 2.85 10.27
C ILE A 128 8.02 2.16 9.94
N VAL A 129 6.89 2.85 10.15
CA VAL A 129 5.55 2.29 9.86
C VAL A 129 5.41 1.95 8.36
N ARG A 130 6.01 2.75 7.48
CA ARG A 130 5.99 2.50 6.03
C ARG A 130 6.81 1.27 5.63
N ILE A 131 7.98 1.06 6.25
CA ILE A 131 8.85 -0.09 5.95
C ILE A 131 8.10 -1.38 6.30
N THR A 132 7.55 -1.49 7.50
CA THR A 132 6.77 -2.66 7.92
C THR A 132 5.65 -2.97 6.93
N TYR A 133 4.87 -1.96 6.55
CA TYR A 133 3.81 -2.14 5.55
C TYR A 133 4.32 -2.57 4.18
N THR A 134 5.47 -2.03 3.77
CA THR A 134 6.09 -2.35 2.47
C THR A 134 6.57 -3.79 2.44
N LEU A 135 7.18 -4.28 3.53
CA LEU A 135 7.59 -5.68 3.66
C LEU A 135 6.41 -6.64 3.54
N PHE A 136 5.30 -6.37 4.24
CA PHE A 136 4.09 -7.18 4.12
C PHE A 136 3.53 -7.19 2.69
N LYS A 137 3.53 -6.04 2.01
CA LYS A 137 3.09 -5.98 0.61
C LYS A 137 4.02 -6.71 -0.35
N LEU A 138 5.32 -6.68 -0.10
CA LEU A 138 6.33 -7.36 -0.92
C LEU A 138 6.07 -8.86 -0.96
N ILE A 139 5.53 -9.46 0.10
CA ILE A 139 5.17 -10.88 0.15
C ILE A 139 3.76 -11.12 -0.40
N LEU A 140 2.79 -10.26 -0.05
CA LEU A 140 1.38 -10.45 -0.39
C LEU A 140 1.06 -10.26 -1.88
N ILE A 141 1.66 -9.25 -2.52
CA ILE A 141 1.42 -8.95 -3.94
C ILE A 141 1.87 -10.08 -4.87
N PRO A 142 3.09 -10.62 -4.77
CA PRO A 142 3.50 -11.72 -5.64
C PRO A 142 2.69 -12.99 -5.39
N ALA A 143 2.32 -13.29 -4.14
CA ALA A 143 1.43 -14.40 -3.84
C ALA A 143 0.08 -14.24 -4.57
N GLU A 144 -0.48 -13.03 -4.58
CA GLU A 144 -1.72 -12.73 -5.31
C GLU A 144 -1.57 -12.91 -6.83
N ILE A 145 -0.45 -12.47 -7.41
CA ILE A 145 -0.15 -12.64 -8.83
C ILE A 145 -0.09 -14.14 -9.18
N ILE A 146 0.58 -14.96 -8.37
CA ILE A 146 0.67 -16.40 -8.60
C ILE A 146 -0.71 -17.05 -8.64
N VAL A 147 -1.59 -16.71 -7.69
CA VAL A 147 -2.97 -17.24 -7.68
C VAL A 147 -3.75 -16.77 -8.90
N ALA A 148 -3.64 -15.49 -9.28
CA ALA A 148 -4.31 -14.95 -10.46
C ALA A 148 -3.87 -15.65 -11.74
N GLN A 149 -2.57 -15.90 -11.88
CA GLN A 149 -1.98 -16.63 -13.00
C GLN A 149 -2.49 -18.07 -13.08
N PHE A 150 -2.55 -18.78 -11.95
CA PHE A 150 -3.09 -20.13 -11.90
C PHE A 150 -4.56 -20.19 -12.37
N ARG A 151 -5.39 -19.23 -11.95
CA ARG A 151 -6.80 -19.15 -12.35
C ARG A 151 -6.95 -18.81 -13.84
N LEU A 152 -6.16 -17.86 -14.34
CA LEU A 152 -6.23 -17.40 -15.72
C LEU A 152 -5.70 -18.44 -16.73
N ASN A 153 -4.64 -19.17 -16.37
CA ASN A 153 -4.10 -20.26 -17.20
C ASN A 153 -5.15 -21.34 -17.49
N ARG A 154 -6.05 -21.61 -16.53
CA ARG A 154 -7.16 -22.55 -16.74
C ARG A 154 -8.22 -22.02 -17.72
N ALA A 155 -8.33 -20.71 -17.89
CA ALA A 155 -9.33 -20.09 -18.75
C ALA A 155 -8.84 -19.82 -20.18
N VAL A 156 -7.56 -19.41 -20.37
CA VAL A 156 -7.07 -18.75 -21.61
C VAL A 156 -5.81 -19.40 -22.24
N SER A 157 -5.39 -20.61 -21.83
CA SER A 157 -4.19 -21.29 -22.36
C SER A 157 -2.85 -20.61 -22.00
N PHE A 158 -1.73 -21.20 -22.43
CA PHE A 158 -0.35 -20.86 -22.01
C PHE A 158 0.13 -19.45 -22.41
N ALA A 159 -0.62 -18.72 -23.26
CA ALA A 159 -0.28 -17.37 -23.72
C ALA A 159 -0.10 -16.36 -22.57
N VAL A 160 -0.73 -16.62 -21.43
CA VAL A 160 -0.66 -15.78 -20.23
C VAL A 160 0.77 -15.71 -19.66
N LEU A 161 1.56 -16.78 -19.75
CA LEU A 161 2.96 -16.77 -19.28
C LEU A 161 3.83 -15.78 -20.06
N ALA A 162 3.64 -15.71 -21.38
CA ALA A 162 4.35 -14.75 -22.22
C ALA A 162 4.01 -13.30 -21.84
N GLY A 163 2.74 -13.02 -21.54
CA GLY A 163 2.30 -11.72 -21.05
C GLY A 163 2.99 -11.32 -19.75
N VAL A 164 3.14 -12.24 -18.78
CA VAL A 164 3.84 -11.97 -17.52
C VAL A 164 5.33 -11.70 -17.74
N ALA A 165 5.99 -12.47 -18.61
CA ALA A 165 7.40 -12.26 -18.93
C ALA A 165 7.64 -10.83 -19.44
N ILE A 166 6.77 -10.34 -20.32
CA ILE A 166 6.82 -8.97 -20.83
C ILE A 166 6.54 -7.95 -19.72
N CYS A 167 5.48 -8.16 -18.92
CA CYS A 167 5.17 -7.26 -17.80
C CYS A 167 6.31 -7.15 -16.79
N LEU A 168 6.98 -8.26 -16.49
CA LEU A 168 8.13 -8.27 -15.59
C LEU A 168 9.31 -7.51 -16.21
N HIS A 169 9.60 -7.76 -17.49
CA HIS A 169 10.66 -7.06 -18.21
C HIS A 169 10.42 -5.53 -18.19
N VAL A 170 9.21 -5.09 -18.52
CA VAL A 170 8.80 -3.68 -18.46
C VAL A 170 8.91 -3.14 -17.03
N ALA A 171 8.41 -3.87 -16.03
CA ALA A 171 8.53 -3.42 -14.64
C ALA A 171 10.00 -3.22 -14.22
N THR A 172 10.90 -4.12 -14.62
CA THR A 172 12.33 -4.02 -14.30
C THR A 172 13.01 -2.86 -15.02
N SER A 173 12.74 -2.66 -16.31
CA SER A 173 13.32 -1.57 -17.08
C SER A 173 12.87 -0.20 -16.56
N ASN A 174 11.58 -0.06 -16.24
CA ASN A 174 10.99 1.16 -15.69
C ASN A 174 11.64 1.53 -14.34
N ASN A 175 11.76 0.55 -13.44
CA ASN A 175 12.35 0.79 -12.11
C ASN A 175 13.84 1.11 -12.21
N CYS A 176 14.58 0.49 -13.13
CA CYS A 176 15.97 0.81 -13.40
C CYS A 176 16.14 2.25 -13.90
N GLY A 177 15.28 2.70 -14.82
CA GLY A 177 15.29 4.09 -15.31
C GLY A 177 15.04 5.11 -14.20
N VAL A 178 14.03 4.87 -13.35
CA VAL A 178 13.72 5.76 -12.21
C VAL A 178 14.86 5.81 -11.20
N GLN A 179 15.50 4.67 -10.91
CA GLN A 179 16.66 4.64 -10.02
C GLN A 179 17.86 5.38 -10.60
N SER A 180 18.15 5.21 -11.89
CA SER A 180 19.25 5.91 -12.57
C SER A 180 19.08 7.43 -12.50
N VAL A 181 17.87 7.95 -12.73
CA VAL A 181 17.57 9.39 -12.61
C VAL A 181 17.70 9.87 -11.18
N THR A 182 17.23 9.07 -10.20
CA THR A 182 17.33 9.42 -8.78
C THR A 182 18.78 9.52 -8.32
N VAL A 183 19.64 8.59 -8.75
CA VAL A 183 21.08 8.59 -8.45
C VAL A 183 21.76 9.80 -9.09
N ALA A 184 21.43 10.12 -10.35
CA ALA A 184 21.97 11.29 -11.04
C ALA A 184 21.58 12.62 -10.35
N LEU A 185 20.34 12.73 -9.85
CA LEU A 185 19.86 13.89 -9.11
C LEU A 185 20.57 14.06 -7.76
N ILE A 186 20.80 12.96 -7.02
CA ILE A 186 21.53 13.01 -5.74
C ILE A 186 22.96 13.48 -5.97
N HIS A 187 23.65 12.89 -6.96
CA HIS A 187 25.00 13.28 -7.32
C HIS A 187 25.09 14.76 -7.74
N SER A 188 24.15 15.23 -8.55
CA SER A 188 24.10 16.63 -8.97
C SER A 188 23.88 17.59 -7.79
N ARG A 189 23.05 17.20 -6.81
CA ARG A 189 22.81 17.97 -5.59
C ARG A 189 24.08 18.10 -4.75
N ASP A 190 24.85 17.03 -4.61
CA ASP A 190 26.08 17.02 -3.81
C ASP A 190 27.17 17.91 -4.44
N ILE A 191 27.29 17.91 -5.77
CA ILE A 191 28.18 18.84 -6.49
C ILE A 191 27.78 20.30 -6.24
N LEU A 192 26.48 20.61 -6.30
CA LEU A 192 25.99 21.97 -6.09
C LEU A 192 26.24 22.43 -4.66
N GLN A 193 26.00 21.58 -3.66
CA GLN A 193 26.29 21.86 -2.25
C GLN A 193 27.80 22.12 -2.04
N ALA A 194 28.67 21.31 -2.63
CA ALA A 194 30.11 21.51 -2.58
C ALA A 194 30.55 22.83 -3.25
N LYS A 195 29.94 23.21 -4.39
CA LYS A 195 30.20 24.48 -5.07
C LYS A 195 29.73 25.69 -4.26
N VAL A 196 28.57 25.59 -3.60
CA VAL A 196 28.03 26.65 -2.73
C VAL A 196 28.94 26.83 -1.51
N SER A 197 29.30 25.75 -0.83
CA SER A 197 30.21 25.79 0.32
C SER A 197 31.58 26.40 -0.05
N ARG A 198 32.18 26.02 -1.18
CA ARG A 198 33.43 26.64 -1.67
C ARG A 198 33.30 28.10 -2.09
N ARG A 199 32.10 28.56 -2.50
CA ARG A 199 31.85 29.97 -2.80
C ARG A 199 31.74 30.80 -1.52
N VAL A 200 31.05 30.28 -0.51
CA VAL A 200 30.95 30.92 0.81
C VAL A 200 32.32 31.06 1.46
N ILE A 201 33.14 30.01 1.44
CA ILE A 201 34.51 30.03 1.99
C ILE A 201 35.43 31.03 1.27
N ARG A 202 35.19 31.32 -0.02
CA ARG A 202 35.99 32.30 -0.79
C ARG A 202 35.54 33.75 -0.61
N MET A 203 34.36 33.98 -0.04
CA MET A 203 33.81 35.31 0.24
C MET A 203 34.06 35.75 1.70
N LEU A 204 34.56 34.84 2.53
CA LEU A 204 35.05 35.09 3.89
C LEU A 204 36.57 35.22 3.86
#